data_AF-A0ABD0PNI9-F1
#
_entry.id   AF-A0ABD0PNI9-F1
#
_cell.length_a   1.000
_cell.length_b   1.000
_cell.length_c   1.000
_cell.angle_alpha   90.00
_cell.angle_beta   90.00
_cell.angle_gamma   90.00
#
_symmetry.space_group_name_H-M   'P 1'
#
loop_
_entity.id
_entity.type
_entity.pdbx_description
1 polymer ?
#
loop_
_entity_poly.entity_id
_entity_poly.type
_entity_poly.pdbx_seq_one_letter_code
_entity_poly.pdbx_strand_id
1 'polypeptide(L)'
;VKDFYRSCINMKEIDRLGAGPMTEVIESCGGWDLSGAPPGGAGWDSGSAPVRPDFNEMLYKTQGIYSTSVFFSLTVSVDDKNSSRNAIR
;
A
#
# COMPACT_ATOMS: atom_id res chain seq x y z
N VAL A 1 -1.66 5.43 22.88
CA VAL A 1 -2.65 6.44 22.42
C VAL A 1 -2.10 7.86 22.48
N LYS A 2 -1.55 8.32 23.61
CA LYS A 2 -1.01 9.69 23.72
C LYS A 2 0.07 10.02 22.69
N ASP A 3 0.99 9.08 22.41
CA ASP A 3 2.06 9.31 21.43
C ASP A 3 1.55 9.32 19.99
N PHE A 4 0.63 8.41 19.65
CA PHE A 4 -0.05 8.41 18.36
C PHE A 4 -0.79 9.73 18.10
N TYR A 5 -1.53 10.23 19.10
CA TYR A 5 -2.17 11.53 19.01
C TYR A 5 -1.15 12.66 18.82
N ARG A 6 -0.07 12.65 19.60
CA ARG A 6 1.02 13.65 19.49
C ARG A 6 1.68 13.64 18.12
N SER A 7 1.87 12.47 17.50
CA SER A 7 2.42 12.38 16.14
C SER A 7 1.45 12.96 15.12
N CYS A 8 0.15 12.70 15.24
CA CYS A 8 -0.85 13.20 14.30
C CYS A 8 -0.99 14.73 14.32
N ILE A 9 -0.72 15.40 15.44
CA ILE A 9 -0.84 16.86 15.57
C ILE A 9 0.49 17.59 15.34
N ASN A 10 1.61 16.88 15.18
CA ASN A 10 2.92 17.49 14.93
C ASN A 10 3.09 17.87 13.45
N MET A 11 2.35 18.89 13.01
CA MET A 11 2.36 19.34 11.61
C MET A 11 3.76 19.72 11.11
N LYS A 12 4.61 20.30 11.98
CA LYS A 12 5.99 20.67 11.62
C LYS A 12 6.80 19.47 11.13
N GLU A 13 6.64 18.31 11.77
CA GLU A 13 7.36 17.09 11.39
C GLU A 13 6.73 16.45 10.14
N ILE A 14 5.41 16.47 10.03
CA ILE A 14 4.69 15.97 8.84
C ILE A 14 5.12 16.76 7.60
N ASP A 15 5.14 18.09 7.68
CA ASP A 15 5.56 18.98 6.59
C ASP A 15 7.05 18.80 6.25
N ARG A 16 7.90 18.53 7.25
CA ARG A 16 9.33 18.24 7.04
C ARG A 16 9.55 16.96 6.24
N LEU A 17 8.74 15.93 6.48
CA LEU A 17 8.81 14.65 5.78
C LEU A 17 8.19 14.73 4.37
N GLY A 18 7.18 15.58 4.18
CA GLY A 18 6.48 15.75 2.92
C GLY A 18 5.90 14.43 2.39
N ALA A 19 6.08 14.17 1.09
CA ALA A 19 5.58 12.95 0.44
C ALA A 19 6.46 11.72 0.68
N GLY A 20 7.66 11.87 1.26
CA GLY A 20 8.67 10.80 1.36
C GLY A 20 8.12 9.46 1.87
N PRO A 21 7.43 9.43 3.04
CA PRO A 21 6.86 8.19 3.56
C PRO A 21 5.87 7.50 2.62
N MET A 22 5.09 8.27 1.84
CA MET A 22 4.14 7.71 0.87
C MET A 22 4.85 7.21 -0.38
N THR A 23 5.89 7.91 -0.85
CA THR A 23 6.71 7.47 -1.99
C THR A 23 7.38 6.14 -1.69
N GLU A 24 7.93 5.94 -0.49
CA GLU A 24 8.51 4.67 -0.06
C GLU A 24 7.49 3.52 -0.10
N VAL A 25 6.26 3.77 0.37
CA VAL A 25 5.16 2.78 0.30
C VAL A 25 4.84 2.43 -1.15
N ILE A 26 4.67 3.43 -2.02
CA ILE A 26 4.37 3.22 -3.44
C ILE A 26 5.46 2.39 -4.12
N GLU A 27 6.73 2.75 -3.93
CA GLU A 27 7.87 2.03 -4.48
C GLU A 27 7.92 0.58 -3.97
N SER A 28 7.63 0.35 -2.68
CA SER A 28 7.59 -1.01 -2.11
C SER A 28 6.51 -1.90 -2.73
N CYS A 29 5.40 -1.31 -3.18
CA CYS A 29 4.29 -1.96 -3.86
C CYS A 29 4.51 -2.13 -5.38
N GLY A 30 5.73 -1.84 -5.86
CA GLY A 30 6.11 -1.95 -7.26
C GLY A 30 6.08 -0.62 -8.02
N GLY A 31 5.69 0.49 -7.40
CA GLY A 31 5.64 1.82 -8.01
C GLY A 31 4.31 2.16 -8.67
N TRP A 32 4.14 3.40 -9.12
CA TRP A 32 2.99 3.83 -9.93
C TRP A 32 3.45 4.01 -11.37
N ASP A 33 2.60 3.75 -12.36
CA ASP A 33 2.90 4.04 -13.77
C ASP A 33 3.34 5.49 -14.06
N LEU A 34 2.95 6.46 -13.23
CA LEU A 34 3.31 7.87 -13.39
C LEU A 34 4.67 8.22 -12.77
N SER A 35 5.25 7.34 -11.93
CA SER A 35 6.53 7.63 -11.28
C SER A 35 7.67 7.54 -12.30
N GLY A 36 8.27 8.68 -12.65
CA GLY A 36 9.36 8.76 -13.63
C GLY A 36 8.91 8.82 -15.10
N ALA A 37 7.61 8.86 -15.36
CA ALA A 37 7.07 8.98 -16.71
C ALA A 37 7.16 10.44 -17.22
N PRO A 38 7.60 10.68 -18.47
CA PRO A 38 7.41 11.99 -19.09
C PRO A 38 5.91 12.31 -19.23
N PRO A 39 5.52 13.59 -19.30
CA PRO A 39 4.11 13.97 -19.47
C PRO A 39 3.47 13.26 -20.66
N GLY A 40 2.39 12.50 -20.41
CA GLY A 40 1.68 11.73 -21.44
C GLY A 40 2.23 10.33 -21.74
N GLY A 41 3.24 9.87 -21.00
CA GLY A 41 3.80 8.53 -21.11
C GLY A 41 3.53 7.66 -19.88
N ALA A 42 3.89 6.38 -20.00
CA ALA A 42 3.82 5.38 -18.96
C ALA A 42 5.27 5.00 -18.57
N GLY A 43 5.62 5.13 -17.29
CA GLY A 43 7.02 5.02 -16.81
C GLY A 43 7.56 3.60 -16.87
N TRP A 44 6.69 2.61 -17.02
CA TRP A 44 6.99 1.18 -17.10
C TRP A 44 7.71 0.71 -18.39
N ASP A 45 7.64 1.47 -19.50
CA ASP A 45 8.25 1.12 -20.79
C ASP A 45 9.70 1.62 -20.88
N SER A 46 10.14 2.39 -19.90
CA SER A 46 11.52 2.89 -19.84
C SER A 46 12.42 1.78 -19.31
N GLY A 47 13.49 1.42 -20.03
CA GLY A 47 14.47 0.40 -19.62
C GLY A 47 15.23 0.72 -18.31
N SER A 48 14.96 1.86 -17.69
CA SER A 48 15.39 2.28 -16.36
C SER A 48 14.36 2.01 -15.25
N ALA A 49 13.22 1.40 -15.56
CA ALA A 49 12.19 1.10 -14.57
C ALA A 49 12.72 0.07 -13.54
N PRO A 50 12.49 0.29 -12.24
CA PRO A 50 12.88 -0.68 -11.23
C PRO A 50 12.16 -2.02 -11.46
N VAL A 51 12.85 -3.12 -11.13
CA VAL A 51 12.28 -4.47 -11.20
C VAL A 51 11.03 -4.50 -10.34
N ARG A 52 9.88 -4.76 -10.97
CA ARG A 52 8.61 -4.83 -10.25
C ARG A 52 8.45 -6.20 -9.58
N PRO A 53 7.88 -6.24 -8.36
CA PRO A 53 7.45 -7.48 -7.76
C PRO A 53 6.48 -8.21 -8.69
N ASP A 54 6.39 -9.53 -8.58
CA ASP A 54 5.35 -10.26 -9.30
C ASP A 54 3.95 -9.85 -8.80
N PHE A 55 2.93 -10.16 -9.60
CA PHE A 55 1.56 -9.76 -9.31
C PHE A 55 1.07 -10.20 -7.93
N ASN A 56 1.42 -11.41 -7.48
CA ASN A 56 0.98 -11.92 -6.18
C ASN A 56 1.68 -11.19 -5.03
N GLU A 57 2.96 -10.83 -5.20
CA GLU A 57 3.67 -10.03 -4.20
C GLU A 57 3.07 -8.63 -4.09
N MET A 58 2.74 -7.98 -5.22
CA MET A 58 2.05 -6.69 -5.21
C MET A 58 0.68 -6.77 -4.54
N LEU A 59 -0.10 -7.82 -4.85
CA LEU A 59 -1.41 -8.07 -4.27
C LEU A 59 -1.30 -8.30 -2.75
N TYR A 60 -0.34 -9.12 -2.31
CA TYR A 60 -0.08 -9.40 -0.91
C TYR A 60 0.36 -8.15 -0.14
N LYS A 61 1.29 -7.35 -0.67
CA LYS A 61 1.71 -6.10 -0.01
C LYS A 61 0.53 -5.14 0.14
N THR A 62 -0.25 -4.95 -0.92
CA THR A 62 -1.36 -4.00 -0.90
C THR A 62 -2.50 -4.46 0.02
N GLN A 63 -2.98 -5.69 -0.13
CA GLN A 63 -4.10 -6.21 0.66
C GLN A 63 -3.67 -6.70 2.04
N GLY A 64 -2.57 -7.44 2.14
CA GLY A 64 -2.14 -8.14 3.36
C GLY A 64 -1.31 -7.29 4.32
N ILE A 65 -0.48 -6.38 3.81
CA ILE A 65 0.35 -5.49 4.66
C ILE A 65 -0.33 -4.15 4.86
N TYR A 66 -0.77 -3.50 3.78
CA TYR A 66 -1.37 -2.17 3.83
C TYR A 66 -2.90 -2.18 3.95
N SER A 67 -3.51 -3.35 4.14
CA SER A 67 -4.97 -3.51 4.38
C SER A 67 -5.85 -2.81 3.34
N THR A 68 -5.36 -2.68 2.10
CA THR A 68 -6.03 -1.96 1.02
C THR A 68 -6.61 -2.95 0.02
N SER A 69 -7.94 -3.01 -0.07
CA SER A 69 -8.65 -3.87 -1.02
C SER A 69 -8.56 -3.29 -2.44
N VAL A 70 -8.13 -4.08 -3.41
CA VAL A 70 -7.96 -3.65 -4.82
C VAL A 70 -8.95 -4.36 -5.76
N PHE A 71 -8.81 -5.67 -5.96
CA PHE A 71 -9.67 -6.45 -6.85
C PHE A 71 -10.84 -7.10 -6.11
N PHE A 72 -10.59 -7.53 -4.88
CA PHE A 72 -11.57 -8.12 -3.98
C PHE A 72 -11.26 -7.67 -2.56
N SER A 73 -12.23 -7.84 -1.66
CA SER A 73 -11.99 -7.68 -0.22
C SER A 73 -11.60 -9.03 0.35
N LEU A 74 -10.59 -9.03 1.21
CA LEU A 74 -10.17 -10.21 1.96
C LEU A 74 -10.28 -9.89 3.44
N THR A 75 -11.10 -10.66 4.14
CA THR A 75 -11.34 -10.47 5.57
C THR A 75 -11.30 -11.79 6.31
N VAL A 76 -11.08 -11.71 7.63
CA VAL A 76 -11.25 -12.84 8.53
C VAL A 76 -12.44 -12.52 9.43
N SER A 77 -13.49 -13.34 9.36
CA SER A 77 -14.72 -13.16 10.13
C SER A 77 -15.16 -14.49 10.72
N VAL A 78 -16.16 -14.45 11.62
CA VAL A 78 -16.76 -15.64 12.22
C VAL A 78 -17.40 -16.50 11.12
N ASP A 79 -17.21 -17.82 11.19
CA ASP A 79 -17.79 -18.77 10.25
C ASP A 79 -19.32 -18.88 10.48
N ASP A 80 -20.10 -18.58 9.43
CA ASP A 80 -21.56 -18.62 9.43
C ASP A 80 -22.11 -20.02 9.79
N LYS A 81 -21.34 -21.10 9.58
CA LYS A 81 -21.70 -22.48 9.92
C LYS A 81 -21.17 -22.93 11.28
N ASN A 82 -20.23 -22.21 11.88
CA ASN A 82 -19.65 -22.54 13.18
C ASN A 82 -19.10 -21.29 13.87
N SER A 83 -19.90 -20.71 14.77
CA SER A 83 -19.55 -19.48 15.48
C SER A 83 -18.37 -19.59 16.46
N SER A 84 -17.80 -20.78 16.64
CA SER A 84 -16.59 -21.00 17.45
C SER A 84 -15.29 -20.90 16.62
N ARG A 85 -15.37 -20.63 15.31
CA ARG A 85 -14.22 -20.51 14.41
C ARG A 85 -14.36 -19.30 13.50
N ASN A 86 -13.22 -18.84 12.97
CA ASN A 86 -13.18 -17.83 11.92
C ASN A 86 -12.88 -18.49 10.57
N ALA A 87 -13.31 -17.84 9.49
CA ALA A 87 -13.04 -18.21 8.10
C ALA A 87 -12.61 -16.97 7.29
N ILE A 88 -11.90 -17.23 6.19
CA ILE A 88 -11.56 -16.21 5.19
C ILE A 88 -12.82 -15.93 4.36
N ARG A 89 -13.11 -14.64 4.13
CA ARG A 89 -14.25 -14.17 3.34
C ARG A 89 -13.84 -13.06 2.39
#